data_AF-A0A9Q1EXC1-F1
#
_entry.id   AF-A0A9Q1EXC1-F1
#
_cell.length_a   1.000
_cell.length_b   1.000
_cell.length_c   1.000
_cell.angle_alpha   90.00
_cell.angle_beta   90.00
_cell.angle_gamma   90.00
#
_symmetry.space_group_name_H-M   'P 1'
#
loop_
_entity.id
_entity.type
_entity.pdbx_description
1 polymer ?
#
loop_
_entity_poly.entity_id
_entity_poly.type
_entity_poly.pdbx_seq_one_letter_code
_entity_poly.pdbx_strand_id
1 'polypeptide(L)'
;MAAREAEDEYDVDARHFIERDFYIDDALKSFPTEAEAIDVLQRARNMLALSNLHLHKIASNRVEVVNAFPPEGRAKEIKDLDLSVDEPPVQRSLGPRLLSCVFSDASVKAIAAVAYLKVTHEDGHSEVGFILGKAKLAPVPELTIPRLELCAAVLAVELSELLTEELDMKCLQVICALLTVDPLIKAVAHLRHISRSFIKSKDDISCAGWHLCKTSLTDEDLTQAEHTVIRCVQREAYAEEIKCIMAKRDLLSNSSLRKLHPIIDDNGLLRVGGRLTESKLLRHEANPLLIPGKHHIATLLIRHHHAAVKHQGRHLTEGAVRASGL
;
A
#
# COMPACT_ATOMS: atom_id res chain seq x y z
N MET A 1 -7.62 35.95 31.47
CA MET A 1 -7.31 37.03 32.43
C MET A 1 -5.91 36.82 32.96
N ALA A 2 -5.63 35.69 33.61
CA ALA A 2 -4.31 35.19 33.99
C ALA A 2 -3.17 35.38 32.97
N ALA A 3 -3.35 34.88 31.74
CA ALA A 3 -2.31 34.94 30.70
C ALA A 3 -2.02 36.37 30.19
N ARG A 4 -2.90 37.33 30.45
CA ARG A 4 -2.70 38.75 30.07
C ARG A 4 -1.93 39.54 31.13
N GLU A 5 -1.93 39.07 32.38
CA GLU A 5 -1.26 39.72 33.52
C GLU A 5 0.19 39.26 33.69
N ALA A 6 0.57 38.14 33.06
CA ALA A 6 1.89 37.52 33.11
C ALA A 6 2.71 37.69 31.80
N GLU A 7 2.26 38.57 30.90
CA GLU A 7 2.87 38.80 29.58
C GLU A 7 4.28 39.39 29.68
N ASP A 8 4.53 40.28 30.64
CA ASP A 8 5.84 40.91 30.85
C ASP A 8 6.91 39.94 31.37
N GLU A 9 6.51 38.76 31.88
CA GLU A 9 7.40 37.80 32.57
C GLU A 9 7.66 36.52 31.75
N TYR A 10 6.76 36.14 30.82
CA TYR A 10 6.83 34.84 30.13
C TYR A 10 6.70 34.90 28.60
N ASP A 11 6.76 36.10 28.00
CA ASP A 11 6.80 36.35 26.55
C ASP A 11 5.51 35.99 25.77
N VAL A 12 5.33 36.58 24.59
CA VAL A 12 4.06 36.66 23.83
C VAL A 12 3.64 35.32 23.22
N ASP A 13 4.60 34.48 22.86
CA ASP A 13 4.39 33.16 22.25
C ASP A 13 3.81 32.12 23.23
N ALA A 14 4.18 32.15 24.50
CA ALA A 14 3.58 31.31 25.55
C ALA A 14 2.12 31.71 25.82
N ARG A 15 1.83 33.01 25.80
CA ARG A 15 0.46 33.52 25.87
C ARG A 15 -0.36 33.08 24.65
N HIS A 16 0.21 33.19 23.45
CA HIS A 16 -0.45 32.73 22.23
C HIS A 16 -0.75 31.24 22.27
N PHE A 17 0.18 30.44 22.79
CA PHE A 17 -0.07 29.02 23.02
C PHE A 17 -1.31 28.78 23.90
N ILE A 18 -1.45 29.50 25.00
CA ILE A 18 -2.61 29.35 25.90
C ILE A 18 -3.91 29.87 25.27
N GLU A 19 -3.89 31.04 24.62
CA GLU A 19 -5.11 31.68 24.11
C GLU A 19 -5.61 31.11 22.78
N ARG A 20 -4.73 30.49 21.96
CA ARG A 20 -5.06 30.08 20.59
C ARG A 20 -4.93 28.60 20.30
N ASP A 21 -4.07 27.90 21.05
CA ASP A 21 -3.73 26.51 20.76
C ASP A 21 -4.40 25.53 21.74
N PHE A 22 -5.31 26.03 22.60
CA PHE A 22 -6.20 25.22 23.44
C PHE A 22 -7.56 25.01 22.78
N TYR A 23 -8.00 23.76 22.73
CA TYR A 23 -9.37 23.37 22.47
C TYR A 23 -9.96 22.74 23.74
N ILE A 24 -10.81 23.50 24.42
CA ILE A 24 -11.39 23.13 25.74
C ILE A 24 -10.27 22.90 26.76
N ASP A 25 -9.99 21.65 27.13
CA ASP A 25 -9.02 21.28 28.16
C ASP A 25 -7.68 20.80 27.56
N ASP A 26 -7.61 20.61 26.24
CA ASP A 26 -6.45 20.05 25.54
C ASP A 26 -5.71 21.11 24.71
N ALA A 27 -4.39 21.11 24.78
CA ALA A 27 -3.52 22.01 24.01
C ALA A 27 -2.75 21.25 22.95
N LEU A 28 -2.78 21.73 21.70
CA LEU A 28 -2.19 21.08 20.53
C LEU A 28 -1.41 22.09 19.71
N LYS A 29 -0.08 21.92 19.63
CA LYS A 29 0.79 22.76 18.81
C LYS A 29 2.00 21.99 18.30
N SER A 30 2.39 22.28 17.06
CA SER A 30 3.63 21.82 16.45
C SER A 30 4.70 22.92 16.53
N PHE A 31 5.95 22.51 16.79
CA PHE A 31 7.10 23.40 16.84
C PHE A 31 8.20 22.89 15.90
N PRO A 32 9.01 23.78 15.29
CA PRO A 32 10.05 23.38 14.35
C PRO A 32 11.26 22.74 15.03
N THR A 33 11.49 22.98 16.33
CA THR A 33 12.59 22.37 17.10
C THR A 33 12.14 21.89 18.48
N GLU A 34 12.84 20.90 19.04
CA GLU A 34 12.57 20.39 20.38
C GLU A 34 12.85 21.45 21.46
N ALA A 35 13.89 22.25 21.28
CA ALA A 35 14.27 23.31 22.22
C ALA A 35 13.17 24.36 22.36
N GLU A 36 12.57 24.79 21.25
CA GLU A 36 11.47 25.75 21.24
C GLU A 36 10.20 25.15 21.86
N ALA A 37 9.89 23.88 21.55
CA ALA A 37 8.76 23.19 22.16
C ALA A 37 8.88 23.12 23.69
N ILE A 38 10.07 22.75 24.20
CA ILE A 38 10.34 22.65 25.63
C ILE A 38 10.20 24.03 26.29
N ASP A 39 10.80 25.06 25.71
CA ASP A 39 10.80 26.42 26.25
C ASP A 39 9.38 27.00 26.36
N VAL A 40 8.60 26.94 25.28
CA VAL A 40 7.21 27.44 25.24
C VAL A 40 6.32 26.68 26.23
N LEU A 41 6.44 25.35 26.30
CA LEU A 41 5.66 24.53 27.22
C LEU A 41 6.02 24.78 28.70
N GLN A 42 7.31 25.01 29.01
CA GLN A 42 7.73 25.36 30.36
C GLN A 42 7.19 26.74 30.78
N ARG A 43 7.28 27.73 29.89
CA ARG A 43 6.75 29.08 30.14
C ARG A 43 5.23 29.07 30.27
N ALA A 44 4.52 28.35 29.40
CA ALA A 44 3.07 28.20 29.50
C ALA A 44 2.64 27.51 30.80
N ARG A 45 3.37 26.49 31.25
CA ARG A 45 3.11 25.81 32.54
C ARG A 45 3.28 26.78 33.72
N ASN A 46 4.34 27.58 33.71
CA ASN A 46 4.58 28.57 34.77
C ASN A 46 3.51 29.66 34.76
N MET A 47 3.13 30.15 33.57
CA MET A 47 2.07 31.14 33.40
C MET A 47 0.70 30.65 33.93
N LEU A 48 0.36 29.38 33.67
CA LEU A 48 -0.88 28.78 34.17
C LEU A 48 -0.82 28.49 35.68
N ALA A 49 0.36 28.14 36.21
CA ALA A 49 0.55 27.89 37.64
C ALA A 49 0.27 29.14 38.50
N LEU A 50 0.49 30.35 37.98
CA LEU A 50 0.10 31.61 38.65
C LEU A 50 -1.41 31.68 38.97
N SER A 51 -2.23 30.96 38.21
CA SER A 51 -3.68 30.86 38.41
C SER A 51 -4.13 29.50 38.93
N ASN A 52 -3.22 28.76 39.58
CA ASN A 52 -3.44 27.40 40.08
C ASN A 52 -3.86 26.37 39.00
N LEU A 53 -3.64 26.67 37.72
CA LEU A 53 -3.88 25.74 36.62
C LEU A 53 -2.59 24.98 36.32
N HIS A 54 -2.67 23.66 36.34
CA HIS A 54 -1.50 22.79 36.17
C HIS A 54 -1.67 21.98 34.88
N LEU A 55 -0.74 22.19 33.93
CA LEU A 55 -0.68 21.33 32.75
C LEU A 55 -0.25 19.92 33.16
N HIS A 56 -1.11 18.97 32.85
CA HIS A 56 -0.89 17.55 33.09
C HIS A 56 -1.09 16.78 31.80
N LYS A 57 -0.54 15.56 31.74
CA LYS A 57 -0.58 14.68 30.55
C LYS A 57 0.21 15.22 29.35
N ILE A 58 1.40 15.77 29.60
CA ILE A 58 2.31 16.19 28.52
C ILE A 58 2.75 14.95 27.72
N ALA A 59 2.59 15.01 26.41
CA ALA A 59 2.99 13.99 25.45
C ALA A 59 3.62 14.62 24.20
N SER A 60 4.58 13.94 23.58
CA SER A 60 5.24 14.39 22.36
C SER A 60 5.72 13.18 21.54
N ASN A 61 5.84 13.36 20.23
CA ASN A 61 6.46 12.43 19.30
C ASN A 61 8.01 12.43 19.37
N ARG A 62 8.61 13.32 20.17
CA ARG A 62 10.05 13.39 20.42
C ARG A 62 10.35 13.10 21.90
N VAL A 63 11.24 12.14 22.15
CA VAL A 63 11.57 11.66 23.50
C VAL A 63 12.27 12.73 24.32
N GLU A 64 13.06 13.58 23.66
CA GLU A 64 13.77 14.71 24.27
C GLU A 64 12.80 15.71 24.90
N VAL A 65 11.66 15.97 24.24
CA VAL A 65 10.61 16.86 24.74
C VAL A 65 9.90 16.24 25.94
N VAL A 66 9.56 14.95 25.89
CA VAL A 66 8.91 14.26 27.02
C VAL A 66 9.82 14.21 28.25
N ASN A 67 11.10 13.94 28.05
CA ASN A 67 12.08 13.82 29.13
C ASN A 67 12.39 15.15 29.84
N ALA A 68 12.11 16.28 29.21
CA ALA A 68 12.26 17.61 29.80
C ALA A 68 11.22 17.92 30.90
N PHE A 69 10.18 17.10 31.07
CA PHE A 69 9.12 17.30 32.07
C PHE A 69 9.12 16.22 33.16
N PRO A 70 8.71 16.56 34.41
CA PRO A 70 8.69 15.61 35.52
C PRO A 70 7.64 14.50 35.30
N PRO A 71 7.89 13.24 35.75
CA PRO A 71 7.02 12.09 35.52
C PRO A 71 5.56 12.29 35.98
N GLU A 72 5.35 13.11 37.00
CA GLU A 72 4.03 13.42 37.55
C GLU A 72 3.15 14.14 36.53
N GLY A 73 3.74 15.04 35.72
CA GLY A 73 3.08 15.82 34.68
C GLY A 73 2.98 15.12 33.32
N ARG A 74 3.68 13.99 33.13
CA ARG A 74 3.60 13.18 31.89
C ARG A 74 2.28 12.42 31.81
N ALA A 75 1.88 12.08 30.59
CA ALA A 75 0.70 11.26 30.37
C ALA A 75 0.91 9.81 30.85
N LYS A 76 -0.15 9.16 31.37
CA LYS A 76 -0.08 7.87 32.10
C LYS A 76 0.60 6.75 31.30
N GLU A 77 0.42 6.74 29.98
CA GLU A 77 0.98 5.72 29.07
C GLU A 77 2.50 5.85 28.87
N ILE A 78 3.10 6.98 29.25
CA ILE A 78 4.55 7.25 29.13
C ILE A 78 5.27 7.18 30.49
N LYS A 79 4.55 6.94 31.60
CA LYS A 79 5.15 6.89 32.94
C LYS A 79 5.97 5.61 33.18
N ASP A 80 5.63 4.52 32.50
CA ASP A 80 6.16 3.19 32.76
C ASP A 80 6.97 2.59 31.59
N LEU A 81 7.33 3.39 30.58
CA LEU A 81 8.03 2.91 29.37
C LEU A 81 9.54 3.21 29.40
N ASP A 82 10.36 2.18 29.18
CA ASP A 82 11.81 2.33 28.97
C ASP A 82 12.08 2.66 27.49
N LEU A 83 12.08 3.95 27.18
CA LEU A 83 12.20 4.52 25.83
C LEU A 83 13.58 4.30 25.17
N SER A 84 14.49 3.54 25.80
CA SER A 84 15.74 3.08 25.21
C SER A 84 15.62 1.72 24.50
N VAL A 85 14.58 0.96 24.80
CA VAL A 85 14.32 -0.39 24.26
C VAL A 85 12.95 -0.48 23.57
N ASP A 86 11.96 0.29 24.03
CA ASP A 86 10.60 0.26 23.50
C ASP A 86 10.35 1.33 22.41
N GLU A 87 9.67 0.96 21.32
CA GLU A 87 9.16 1.94 20.34
C GLU A 87 8.25 2.95 21.06
N PRO A 88 8.40 4.27 20.81
CA PRO A 88 7.64 5.28 21.54
C PRO A 88 6.14 5.05 21.32
N PRO A 89 5.33 5.06 22.40
CA PRO A 89 3.91 4.85 22.29
C PRO A 89 3.34 6.10 21.60
N VAL A 90 2.68 5.92 20.47
CA VAL A 90 1.92 6.98 19.81
C VAL A 90 0.74 7.29 20.72
N GLN A 91 0.90 8.30 21.59
CA GLN A 91 -0.13 8.62 22.54
C GLN A 91 -1.33 9.28 21.86
N ARG A 92 -2.47 8.68 22.16
CA ARG A 92 -3.78 8.88 21.57
C ARG A 92 -4.39 10.19 22.07
N SER A 93 -4.40 11.22 21.24
CA SER A 93 -5.41 12.26 21.31
C SER A 93 -6.72 11.62 20.86
N LEU A 94 -7.70 11.53 21.77
CA LEU A 94 -9.04 10.93 21.58
C LEU A 94 -9.49 10.86 20.11
N GLY A 95 -9.30 9.68 19.50
CA GLY A 95 -9.72 9.46 18.13
C GLY A 95 -9.28 8.09 17.62
N PRO A 96 -10.08 7.45 16.75
CA PRO A 96 -9.67 6.23 16.06
C PRO A 96 -8.36 6.47 15.29
N ARG A 97 -7.50 5.45 15.15
CA ARG A 97 -6.26 5.54 14.38
C ARG A 97 -6.59 5.84 12.93
N LEU A 98 -6.27 7.05 12.50
CA LEU A 98 -6.45 7.53 11.14
C LEU A 98 -5.22 7.15 10.31
N LEU A 99 -5.46 6.47 9.19
CA LEU A 99 -4.45 6.11 8.21
C LEU A 99 -4.96 6.54 6.84
N SER A 100 -4.33 7.53 6.22
CA SER A 100 -4.58 7.86 4.82
C SER A 100 -3.74 6.95 3.91
N CYS A 101 -4.42 6.30 2.96
CA CYS A 101 -3.82 5.48 1.92
C CYS A 101 -4.12 6.11 0.56
N VAL A 102 -3.07 6.40 -0.21
CA VAL A 102 -3.22 6.89 -1.59
C VAL A 102 -2.85 5.77 -2.56
N PHE A 103 -3.72 5.50 -3.51
CA PHE A 103 -3.51 4.56 -4.60
C PHE A 103 -3.39 5.32 -5.91
N SER A 104 -2.56 4.84 -6.83
CA SER A 104 -2.52 5.37 -8.20
C SER A 104 -2.44 4.26 -9.23
N ASP A 105 -3.07 4.48 -10.37
CA ASP A 105 -3.08 3.57 -11.51
C ASP A 105 -3.00 4.33 -12.84
N ALA A 106 -2.55 3.63 -13.89
CA ALA A 106 -2.31 4.20 -15.20
C ALA A 106 -2.71 3.25 -16.33
N SER A 107 -3.29 3.83 -17.38
CA SER A 107 -3.62 3.14 -18.63
C SER A 107 -3.28 4.02 -19.83
N VAL A 108 -3.28 3.44 -21.04
CA VAL A 108 -3.13 4.19 -22.29
C VAL A 108 -4.21 5.24 -22.53
N LYS A 109 -5.32 5.22 -21.77
CA LYS A 109 -6.44 6.16 -21.91
C LYS A 109 -6.41 7.27 -20.85
N ALA A 110 -6.01 6.93 -19.64
CA ALA A 110 -6.05 7.84 -18.49
C ALA A 110 -5.12 7.38 -17.36
N ILE A 111 -4.69 8.33 -16.55
CA ILE A 111 -4.00 8.14 -15.27
C ILE A 111 -4.92 8.60 -14.13
N ALA A 112 -4.87 7.94 -12.99
CA ALA A 112 -5.70 8.28 -11.84
C ALA A 112 -4.98 8.03 -10.50
N ALA A 113 -5.38 8.79 -9.49
CA ALA A 113 -5.03 8.57 -8.10
C ALA A 113 -6.28 8.71 -7.21
N VAL A 114 -6.36 7.91 -6.16
CA VAL A 114 -7.47 7.91 -5.21
C VAL A 114 -6.96 7.77 -3.79
N ALA A 115 -7.55 8.51 -2.87
CA ALA A 115 -7.21 8.49 -1.47
C ALA A 115 -8.38 7.98 -0.62
N TYR A 116 -8.05 7.11 0.33
CA TYR A 116 -8.96 6.58 1.32
C TYR A 116 -8.45 6.88 2.72
N LEU A 117 -9.37 7.13 3.64
CA LEU A 117 -9.12 7.24 5.07
C LEU A 117 -9.53 5.94 5.74
N LYS A 118 -8.60 5.22 6.33
CA LYS A 118 -8.88 4.12 7.23
C LYS A 118 -8.92 4.62 8.66
N VAL A 119 -10.00 4.35 9.34
CA VAL A 119 -10.30 4.72 10.72
C VAL A 119 -10.31 3.44 11.53
N THR A 120 -9.34 3.24 12.43
CA THR A 120 -9.30 2.02 13.27
C THR A 120 -9.73 2.37 14.70
N HIS A 121 -10.84 1.81 15.14
CA HIS A 121 -11.39 1.97 16.48
C HIS A 121 -10.62 1.11 17.50
N GLU A 122 -10.81 1.40 18.78
CA GLU A 122 -10.09 0.75 19.88
C GLU A 122 -10.39 -0.75 20.02
N ASP A 123 -11.55 -1.17 19.52
CA ASP A 123 -12.02 -2.56 19.45
C ASP A 123 -11.36 -3.36 18.30
N GLY A 124 -10.53 -2.71 17.48
CA GLY A 124 -9.88 -3.30 16.31
C GLY A 124 -10.77 -3.35 15.06
N HIS A 125 -11.99 -2.81 15.12
CA HIS A 125 -12.81 -2.59 13.93
C HIS A 125 -12.24 -1.43 13.12
N SER A 126 -12.20 -1.59 11.79
CA SER A 126 -11.69 -0.58 10.89
C SER A 126 -12.76 -0.19 9.89
N GLU A 127 -13.00 1.11 9.76
CA GLU A 127 -13.85 1.69 8.73
C GLU A 127 -12.96 2.35 7.67
N VAL A 128 -13.39 2.33 6.41
CA VAL A 128 -12.66 2.95 5.31
C VAL A 128 -13.59 3.90 4.57
N GLY A 129 -13.23 5.18 4.54
CA GLY A 129 -13.95 6.23 3.83
C GLY A 129 -13.18 6.67 2.58
N PHE A 130 -13.89 6.92 1.49
CA PHE A 130 -13.31 7.63 0.34
C PHE A 130 -13.12 9.10 0.71
N ILE A 131 -11.94 9.65 0.37
CA ILE A 131 -11.67 11.09 0.59
C ILE A 131 -11.79 11.84 -0.74
N LEU A 132 -10.91 11.50 -1.69
CA LEU A 132 -10.77 12.24 -2.93
C LEU A 132 -10.16 11.35 -4.02
N GLY A 133 -10.57 11.56 -5.26
CA GLY A 133 -9.97 10.94 -6.44
C GLY A 133 -9.69 11.98 -7.51
N LYS A 134 -8.56 11.83 -8.20
CA LYS A 134 -8.11 12.72 -9.28
C LYS A 134 -7.76 11.86 -10.49
N ALA A 135 -8.28 12.23 -11.66
CA ALA A 135 -7.99 11.54 -12.91
C ALA A 135 -7.63 12.53 -14.02
N LYS A 136 -6.75 12.13 -14.93
CA LYS A 136 -6.34 12.90 -16.11
C LYS A 136 -6.33 11.97 -17.33
N LEU A 137 -6.65 12.48 -18.51
CA LEU A 137 -6.45 11.75 -19.76
C LEU A 137 -4.96 11.48 -19.98
N ALA A 138 -4.64 10.35 -20.62
CA ALA A 138 -3.27 10.02 -20.94
C ALA A 138 -2.64 11.10 -21.84
N PRO A 139 -1.40 11.54 -21.57
CA PRO A 139 -0.75 12.60 -22.36
C PRO A 139 -0.56 12.22 -23.83
N VAL A 140 -0.60 13.22 -24.69
CA VAL A 140 -0.25 13.12 -26.12
C VAL A 140 1.10 13.81 -26.34
N PRO A 141 2.07 13.20 -27.07
CA PRO A 141 2.00 11.91 -27.76
C PRO A 141 1.94 10.72 -26.80
N GLU A 142 1.42 9.58 -27.29
CA GLU A 142 1.27 8.35 -26.51
C GLU A 142 2.59 7.98 -25.81
N LEU A 143 2.52 7.92 -24.48
CA LEU A 143 3.63 7.48 -23.63
C LEU A 143 3.56 5.97 -23.38
N THR A 144 4.70 5.37 -23.06
CA THR A 144 4.74 3.97 -22.62
C THR A 144 4.06 3.81 -21.27
N ILE A 145 3.47 2.63 -21.00
CA ILE A 145 2.82 2.30 -19.71
C ILE A 145 3.71 2.67 -18.50
N PRO A 146 5.02 2.36 -18.45
CA PRO A 146 5.85 2.75 -17.30
C PRO A 146 5.97 4.26 -17.08
N ARG A 147 5.91 5.06 -18.14
CA ARG A 147 5.91 6.53 -18.02
C ARG A 147 4.54 7.02 -17.53
N LEU A 148 3.47 6.38 -17.96
CA LEU A 148 2.11 6.68 -17.47
C LEU A 148 1.95 6.30 -16.00
N GLU A 149 2.49 5.16 -15.57
CA GLU A 149 2.57 4.75 -14.15
C GLU A 149 3.34 5.77 -13.32
N LEU A 150 4.48 6.25 -13.83
CA LEU A 150 5.23 7.33 -13.17
C LEU A 150 4.40 8.62 -13.07
N CYS A 151 3.67 8.99 -14.12
CA CYS A 151 2.77 10.14 -14.06
C CYS A 151 1.62 9.94 -13.05
N ALA A 152 1.07 8.73 -12.94
CA ALA A 152 0.06 8.41 -11.93
C ALA A 152 0.64 8.44 -10.51
N ALA A 153 1.89 7.99 -10.33
CA ALA A 153 2.61 8.08 -9.06
C ALA A 153 2.82 9.54 -8.63
N VAL A 154 3.22 10.41 -9.56
CA VAL A 154 3.31 11.86 -9.31
C VAL A 154 1.94 12.43 -8.93
N LEU A 155 0.88 12.02 -9.61
CA LEU A 155 -0.49 12.43 -9.28
C LEU A 155 -0.92 11.96 -7.87
N ALA A 156 -0.45 10.78 -7.43
CA ALA A 156 -0.66 10.28 -6.07
C ALA A 156 0.12 11.09 -5.02
N VAL A 157 1.36 11.49 -5.31
CA VAL A 157 2.14 12.36 -4.41
C VAL A 157 1.48 13.72 -4.27
N GLU A 158 1.08 14.34 -5.39
CA GLU A 158 0.31 15.60 -5.36
C GLU A 158 -0.96 15.48 -4.50
N LEU A 159 -1.68 14.36 -4.64
CA LEU A 159 -2.89 14.09 -3.87
C LEU A 159 -2.57 13.90 -2.38
N SER A 160 -1.46 13.23 -2.07
CA SER A 160 -0.98 13.01 -0.70
C SER A 160 -0.55 14.32 -0.02
N GLU A 161 0.15 15.20 -0.73
CA GLU A 161 0.56 16.52 -0.24
C GLU A 161 -0.67 17.37 0.08
N LEU A 162 -1.63 17.44 -0.85
CA LEU A 162 -2.89 18.16 -0.64
C LEU A 162 -3.67 17.64 0.57
N LEU A 163 -3.71 16.32 0.79
CA LEU A 163 -4.36 15.75 1.97
C LEU A 163 -3.61 16.06 3.26
N THR A 164 -2.28 16.17 3.20
CA THR A 164 -1.47 16.52 4.37
C THR A 164 -1.69 17.98 4.75
N GLU A 165 -1.79 18.87 3.75
CA GLU A 165 -2.08 20.29 3.95
C GLU A 165 -3.51 20.54 4.47
N GLU A 166 -4.51 19.89 3.87
CA GLU A 166 -5.92 20.18 4.16
C GLU A 166 -6.48 19.42 5.37
N LEU A 167 -5.96 18.22 5.68
CA LEU A 167 -6.47 17.40 6.78
C LEU A 167 -5.55 17.38 8.01
N ASP A 168 -4.40 18.05 7.98
CA ASP A 168 -3.37 18.03 9.04
C ASP A 168 -3.02 16.60 9.50
N MET A 169 -3.07 15.64 8.56
CA MET A 169 -2.77 14.24 8.79
C MET A 169 -1.55 13.83 7.98
N LYS A 170 -0.57 13.20 8.62
CA LYS A 170 0.56 12.60 7.90
C LYS A 170 0.09 11.40 7.08
N CYS A 171 0.23 11.48 5.76
CA CYS A 171 0.05 10.32 4.88
C CYS A 171 1.17 9.30 5.13
N LEU A 172 0.78 8.14 5.66
CA LEU A 172 1.73 7.07 6.03
C LEU A 172 2.02 6.13 4.87
N GLN A 173 1.20 6.10 3.80
CA GLN A 173 1.39 5.13 2.73
C GLN A 173 0.86 5.61 1.37
N VAL A 174 1.79 5.98 0.47
CA VAL A 174 1.50 6.11 -0.97
C VAL A 174 1.75 4.76 -1.62
N ILE A 175 0.67 4.05 -1.94
CA ILE A 175 0.69 2.80 -2.69
C ILE A 175 0.57 3.15 -4.18
N CYS A 176 1.70 3.50 -4.78
CA CYS A 176 1.76 3.49 -6.24
C CYS A 176 1.55 2.05 -6.69
N ALA A 177 0.61 1.78 -7.61
CA ALA A 177 0.58 0.52 -8.34
C ALA A 177 1.78 0.45 -9.31
N LEU A 178 3.00 0.53 -8.77
CA LEU A 178 4.16 -0.13 -9.37
C LEU A 178 3.89 -1.61 -9.15
N LEU A 179 3.11 -2.21 -10.04
CA LEU A 179 2.75 -3.63 -9.97
C LEU A 179 4.03 -4.45 -10.13
N THR A 180 4.79 -4.65 -9.07
CA THR A 180 5.61 -5.84 -8.99
C THR A 180 4.66 -7.04 -9.02
N VAL A 181 5.14 -8.17 -9.52
CA VAL A 181 4.29 -9.35 -9.71
C VAL A 181 3.68 -9.82 -8.39
N ASP A 182 4.39 -9.67 -7.26
CA ASP A 182 3.93 -10.18 -5.97
C ASP A 182 2.70 -9.43 -5.40
N PRO A 183 2.66 -8.08 -5.33
CA PRO A 183 1.45 -7.35 -4.96
C PRO A 183 0.28 -7.63 -5.89
N LEU A 184 0.52 -7.77 -7.21
CA LEU A 184 -0.52 -8.10 -8.18
C LEU A 184 -1.14 -9.48 -7.88
N ILE A 185 -0.30 -10.50 -7.69
CA ILE A 185 -0.75 -11.87 -7.37
C ILE A 185 -1.49 -11.87 -6.03
N LYS A 186 -0.96 -11.19 -5.00
CA LYS A 186 -1.62 -11.10 -3.69
C LYS A 186 -2.98 -10.41 -3.78
N ALA A 187 -3.09 -9.31 -4.53
CA ALA A 187 -4.36 -8.62 -4.73
C ALA A 187 -5.39 -9.51 -5.42
N VAL A 188 -5.00 -10.19 -6.50
CA VAL A 188 -5.87 -11.14 -7.22
C VAL A 188 -6.25 -12.34 -6.34
N ALA A 189 -5.33 -12.82 -5.50
CA ALA A 189 -5.59 -13.90 -4.55
C ALA A 189 -6.63 -13.48 -3.50
N HIS A 190 -6.50 -12.30 -2.92
CA HIS A 190 -7.49 -11.74 -1.99
C HIS A 190 -8.85 -11.53 -2.66
N LEU A 191 -8.89 -10.98 -3.88
CA LEU A 191 -10.14 -10.81 -4.63
C LEU A 191 -10.81 -12.16 -4.94
N ARG A 192 -10.03 -13.18 -5.31
CA ARG A 192 -10.56 -14.53 -5.56
C ARG A 192 -11.07 -15.18 -4.27
N HIS A 193 -10.39 -14.97 -3.15
CA HIS A 193 -10.82 -15.42 -1.84
C HIS A 193 -12.15 -14.77 -1.43
N ILE A 194 -12.25 -13.45 -1.52
CA ILE A 194 -13.48 -12.69 -1.24
C ILE A 194 -14.60 -13.11 -2.21
N SER A 195 -14.33 -13.24 -3.50
CA SER A 195 -15.34 -13.70 -4.46
C SER A 195 -15.92 -15.08 -4.09
N ARG A 196 -15.10 -15.98 -3.54
CA ARG A 196 -15.55 -17.29 -3.06
C ARG A 196 -16.31 -17.21 -1.74
N SER A 197 -16.00 -16.26 -0.86
CA SER A 197 -16.74 -16.05 0.39
C SER A 197 -18.20 -15.63 0.15
N PHE A 198 -18.47 -14.98 -0.99
CA PHE A 198 -19.84 -14.69 -1.43
C PHE A 198 -20.60 -15.92 -1.93
N ILE A 199 -19.91 -17.01 -2.30
CA ILE A 199 -20.50 -18.22 -2.88
C ILE A 199 -20.68 -19.33 -1.83
N LYS A 200 -19.85 -19.37 -0.78
CA LYS A 200 -19.99 -20.35 0.31
C LYS A 200 -21.19 -20.04 1.22
N SER A 201 -21.82 -21.09 1.75
CA SER A 201 -22.95 -20.96 2.69
C SER A 201 -22.55 -20.18 3.95
N LYS A 202 -23.55 -19.57 4.59
CA LYS A 202 -23.51 -18.71 5.79
C LYS A 202 -22.86 -19.33 7.05
N ASP A 203 -22.23 -20.50 6.95
CA ASP A 203 -21.81 -21.29 8.12
C ASP A 203 -20.45 -20.86 8.69
N ASP A 204 -19.66 -20.07 7.95
CA ASP A 204 -18.39 -19.50 8.43
C ASP A 204 -18.50 -17.97 8.58
N ILE A 205 -18.85 -17.54 9.80
CA ILE A 205 -19.06 -16.13 10.17
C ILE A 205 -17.76 -15.31 10.03
N SER A 206 -16.60 -15.98 10.06
CA SER A 206 -15.29 -15.32 10.01
C SER A 206 -14.92 -14.78 8.61
N CYS A 207 -15.54 -15.31 7.57
CA CYS A 207 -15.20 -15.01 6.18
C CYS A 207 -16.47 -14.97 5.32
N ALA A 208 -17.31 -13.97 5.53
CA ALA A 208 -18.54 -13.75 4.79
C ALA A 208 -18.60 -12.32 4.22
N GLY A 209 -19.07 -12.19 2.98
CA GLY A 209 -19.24 -10.89 2.32
C GLY A 209 -17.93 -10.15 2.01
N TRP A 210 -18.03 -8.84 1.76
CA TRP A 210 -16.85 -7.99 1.55
C TRP A 210 -16.20 -7.69 2.89
N HIS A 211 -14.94 -8.09 3.06
CA HIS A 211 -14.19 -7.88 4.30
C HIS A 211 -12.68 -7.92 4.02
N LEU A 212 -11.88 -7.40 4.96
CA LEU A 212 -10.43 -7.59 4.98
C LEU A 212 -10.11 -8.91 5.69
N CYS A 213 -9.92 -9.97 4.92
CA CYS A 213 -9.65 -11.29 5.47
C CYS A 213 -8.28 -11.33 6.15
N LYS A 214 -8.26 -11.64 7.46
CA LYS A 214 -7.02 -11.84 8.24
C LYS A 214 -6.40 -13.23 8.01
N THR A 215 -7.10 -14.12 7.30
CA THR A 215 -6.60 -15.46 6.98
C THR A 215 -5.42 -15.33 6.02
N SER A 216 -4.31 -15.97 6.37
CA SER A 216 -3.12 -16.00 5.51
C SER A 216 -3.46 -16.71 4.20
N LEU A 217 -3.10 -16.11 3.07
CA LEU A 217 -3.23 -16.75 1.75
C LEU A 217 -2.35 -17.99 1.72
N THR A 218 -2.90 -19.10 1.23
CA THR A 218 -2.12 -20.33 0.99
C THR A 218 -1.32 -20.21 -0.31
N ASP A 219 -0.29 -21.04 -0.45
CA ASP A 219 0.49 -21.12 -1.70
C ASP A 219 -0.37 -21.52 -2.90
N GLU A 220 -1.37 -22.41 -2.72
CA GLU A 220 -2.37 -22.70 -3.74
C GLU A 220 -3.18 -21.46 -4.17
N ASP A 221 -3.51 -20.57 -3.24
CA ASP A 221 -4.29 -19.37 -3.57
C ASP A 221 -3.47 -18.36 -4.37
N LEU A 222 -2.18 -18.22 -4.05
CA LEU A 222 -1.23 -17.41 -4.82
C LEU A 222 -1.02 -18.01 -6.21
N THR A 223 -0.76 -19.32 -6.30
CA THR A 223 -0.57 -20.04 -7.58
C THR A 223 -1.79 -19.88 -8.49
N GLN A 224 -2.99 -20.02 -7.93
CA GLN A 224 -4.19 -19.89 -8.74
C GLN A 224 -4.51 -18.43 -9.12
N ALA A 225 -4.07 -17.45 -8.32
CA ALA A 225 -4.13 -16.05 -8.67
C ALA A 225 -3.17 -15.73 -9.83
N GLU A 226 -1.94 -16.24 -9.78
CA GLU A 226 -0.98 -16.16 -10.87
C GLU A 226 -1.55 -16.75 -12.17
N HIS A 227 -2.07 -17.98 -12.10
CA HIS A 227 -2.77 -18.61 -13.22
C HIS A 227 -3.92 -17.75 -13.75
N THR A 228 -4.66 -17.06 -12.88
CA THR A 228 -5.76 -16.19 -13.32
C THR A 228 -5.25 -14.99 -14.10
N VAL A 229 -4.18 -14.33 -13.63
CA VAL A 229 -3.54 -13.22 -14.33
C VAL A 229 -3.03 -13.68 -15.70
N ILE A 230 -2.27 -14.77 -15.75
CA ILE A 230 -1.70 -15.30 -16.99
C ILE A 230 -2.80 -15.69 -17.96
N ARG A 231 -3.87 -16.35 -17.49
CA ARG A 231 -5.02 -16.74 -18.32
C ARG A 231 -5.70 -15.53 -18.96
N CYS A 232 -5.89 -14.44 -18.22
CA CYS A 232 -6.47 -13.20 -18.76
C CYS A 232 -5.59 -12.63 -19.88
N VAL A 233 -4.29 -12.53 -19.65
CA VAL A 233 -3.33 -12.01 -20.64
C VAL A 233 -3.30 -12.87 -21.90
N GLN A 234 -3.31 -14.20 -21.74
CA GLN A 234 -3.32 -15.13 -22.87
C GLN A 234 -4.62 -15.02 -23.68
N ARG A 235 -5.77 -14.88 -23.02
CA ARG A 235 -7.06 -14.69 -23.71
C ARG A 235 -7.13 -13.38 -24.46
N GLU A 236 -6.51 -12.33 -23.96
CA GLU A 236 -6.44 -11.04 -24.64
C GLU A 236 -5.53 -11.12 -25.87
N ALA A 237 -4.33 -11.70 -25.72
CA ALA A 237 -3.31 -11.69 -26.77
C ALA A 237 -3.49 -12.80 -27.83
N TYR A 238 -4.04 -13.96 -27.44
CA TYR A 238 -4.09 -15.18 -28.25
C TYR A 238 -5.52 -15.74 -28.38
N ALA A 239 -6.52 -14.86 -28.38
CA ALA A 239 -7.94 -15.25 -28.39
C ALA A 239 -8.27 -16.24 -29.52
N GLU A 240 -7.78 -15.96 -30.74
CA GLU A 240 -8.07 -16.77 -31.93
C GLU A 240 -7.33 -18.11 -31.90
N GLU A 241 -6.07 -18.13 -31.49
CA GLU A 241 -5.32 -19.37 -31.28
C GLU A 241 -5.97 -20.27 -30.23
N ILE A 242 -6.40 -19.70 -29.10
CA ILE A 242 -7.10 -20.43 -28.04
C ILE A 242 -8.40 -21.03 -28.58
N LYS A 243 -9.20 -20.27 -29.34
CA LYS A 243 -10.42 -20.77 -29.97
C LYS A 243 -10.13 -21.93 -30.92
N CYS A 244 -9.10 -21.82 -31.77
CA CYS A 244 -8.70 -22.89 -32.68
C CYS A 244 -8.32 -24.16 -31.93
N ILE A 245 -7.47 -24.06 -30.90
CA ILE A 245 -7.00 -25.21 -30.12
C ILE A 245 -8.16 -25.87 -29.38
N MET A 246 -9.04 -25.08 -28.75
CA MET A 246 -10.24 -25.60 -28.07
C MET A 246 -11.19 -26.31 -29.05
N ALA A 247 -11.30 -25.81 -30.28
CA ALA A 247 -12.12 -26.41 -31.34
C ALA A 247 -11.41 -27.57 -32.08
N LYS A 248 -10.21 -27.98 -31.66
CA LYS A 248 -9.36 -28.98 -32.34
C LYS A 248 -9.12 -28.68 -33.82
N ARG A 249 -9.03 -27.39 -34.17
CA ARG A 249 -8.72 -26.90 -35.52
C ARG A 249 -7.26 -26.50 -35.59
N ASP A 250 -6.71 -26.58 -36.80
CA ASP A 250 -5.37 -26.07 -37.05
C ASP A 250 -5.29 -24.56 -36.81
N LEU A 251 -4.14 -24.11 -36.32
CA LEU A 251 -3.85 -22.70 -36.15
C LEU A 251 -3.77 -21.99 -37.50
N LEU A 252 -4.13 -20.71 -37.51
CA LEU A 252 -3.99 -19.86 -38.69
C LEU A 252 -2.54 -19.87 -39.18
N SER A 253 -2.38 -19.86 -40.50
CA SER A 253 -1.07 -20.01 -41.15
C SER A 253 -0.10 -18.87 -40.79
N ASN A 254 -0.62 -17.70 -40.42
CA ASN A 254 0.11 -16.51 -40.00
C ASN A 254 0.37 -16.43 -38.48
N SER A 255 -0.12 -17.37 -37.66
CA SER A 255 0.09 -17.31 -36.21
C SER A 255 1.55 -17.53 -35.85
N SER A 256 2.08 -16.62 -35.01
CA SER A 256 3.43 -16.73 -34.46
C SER A 256 3.62 -17.96 -33.57
N LEU A 257 2.53 -18.45 -32.97
CA LEU A 257 2.54 -19.58 -32.05
C LEU A 257 2.58 -20.93 -32.76
N ARG A 258 2.23 -21.02 -34.05
CA ARG A 258 2.19 -22.29 -34.79
C ARG A 258 3.51 -23.08 -34.75
N LYS A 259 4.66 -22.38 -34.70
CA LYS A 259 5.99 -23.00 -34.59
C LYS A 259 6.27 -23.63 -33.22
N LEU A 260 5.56 -23.17 -32.19
CA LEU A 260 5.71 -23.56 -30.79
C LEU A 260 4.75 -24.69 -30.39
N HIS A 261 3.99 -25.25 -31.33
CA HIS A 261 3.03 -26.35 -31.14
C HIS A 261 2.17 -26.18 -29.86
N PRO A 262 1.47 -25.06 -29.68
CA PRO A 262 0.90 -24.68 -28.40
C PRO A 262 -0.17 -25.67 -27.93
N ILE A 263 -0.17 -25.96 -26.64
CA ILE A 263 -1.13 -26.83 -25.96
C ILE A 263 -1.82 -26.07 -24.84
N ILE A 264 -3.04 -26.48 -24.47
CA ILE A 264 -3.75 -25.97 -23.30
C ILE A 264 -3.64 -27.02 -22.19
N ASP A 265 -3.25 -26.60 -20.99
CA ASP A 265 -3.17 -27.47 -19.81
C ASP A 265 -4.52 -27.62 -19.08
N ASP A 266 -4.53 -28.46 -18.03
CA ASP A 266 -5.73 -28.72 -17.22
C ASP A 266 -6.23 -27.45 -16.49
N ASN A 267 -5.36 -26.44 -16.31
CA ASN A 267 -5.70 -25.14 -15.74
C ASN A 267 -6.20 -24.14 -16.80
N GLY A 268 -6.33 -24.55 -18.06
CA GLY A 268 -6.77 -23.71 -19.16
C GLY A 268 -5.74 -22.66 -19.58
N LEU A 269 -4.45 -22.90 -19.32
CA LEU A 269 -3.34 -22.02 -19.70
C LEU A 269 -2.67 -22.52 -20.98
N LEU A 270 -2.28 -21.59 -21.84
CA LEU A 270 -1.54 -21.85 -23.06
C LEU A 270 -0.06 -22.09 -22.73
N ARG A 271 0.47 -23.23 -23.17
CA ARG A 271 1.86 -23.65 -22.97
C ARG A 271 2.51 -23.99 -24.30
N VAL A 272 3.83 -23.87 -24.36
CA VAL A 272 4.62 -24.40 -25.47
C VAL A 272 4.46 -25.92 -25.48
N GLY A 273 4.06 -26.49 -26.62
CA GLY A 273 4.14 -27.93 -26.81
C GLY A 273 5.52 -28.30 -27.35
N GLY A 274 6.10 -29.34 -26.77
CA GLY A 274 7.47 -29.76 -27.07
C GLY A 274 7.61 -31.20 -27.52
N ARG A 275 8.75 -31.48 -28.17
CA ARG A 275 9.24 -32.80 -28.64
C ARG A 275 9.78 -33.71 -27.52
N LEU A 276 9.60 -33.31 -26.25
CA LEU A 276 10.14 -33.96 -25.04
C LEU A 276 9.08 -34.81 -24.32
N THR A 277 8.09 -35.33 -25.05
CA THR A 277 7.04 -36.23 -24.54
C THR A 277 7.59 -37.51 -23.90
N GLU A 278 8.84 -37.88 -24.20
CA GLU A 278 9.54 -39.06 -23.68
C GLU A 278 10.56 -38.75 -22.56
N SER A 279 10.66 -37.50 -22.09
CA SER A 279 11.58 -37.15 -21.00
C SER A 279 10.93 -37.34 -19.62
N LYS A 280 11.70 -37.78 -18.62
CA LYS A 280 11.24 -37.94 -17.22
C LYS A 280 11.03 -36.61 -16.46
N LEU A 281 11.02 -35.47 -17.17
CA LEU A 281 10.87 -34.15 -16.56
C LEU A 281 9.42 -33.88 -16.16
N LEU A 282 9.22 -33.07 -15.12
CA LEU A 282 7.88 -32.68 -14.69
C LEU A 282 7.22 -31.81 -15.76
N ARG A 283 5.91 -31.98 -15.94
CA ARG A 283 5.14 -31.38 -17.05
C ARG A 283 5.18 -29.85 -17.09
N HIS A 284 5.46 -29.21 -15.95
CA HIS A 284 5.59 -27.75 -15.82
C HIS A 284 6.98 -27.23 -16.24
N GLU A 285 8.04 -28.05 -16.12
CA GLU A 285 9.39 -27.73 -16.61
C GLU A 285 9.53 -28.03 -18.10
N ALA A 286 8.83 -29.06 -18.58
CA ALA A 286 8.89 -29.48 -19.98
C ALA A 286 8.06 -28.58 -20.92
N ASN A 287 7.00 -27.95 -20.41
CA ASN A 287 6.04 -27.16 -21.20
C ASN A 287 5.86 -25.77 -20.56
N PRO A 288 6.76 -24.81 -20.83
CA PRO A 288 6.69 -23.47 -20.27
C PRO A 288 5.44 -22.71 -20.74
N LEU A 289 5.00 -21.75 -19.93
CA LEU A 289 3.83 -20.91 -20.22
C LEU A 289 4.11 -19.95 -21.38
N LEU A 290 3.12 -19.77 -22.26
CA LEU A 290 3.22 -18.82 -23.36
C LEU A 290 2.79 -17.42 -22.89
N ILE A 291 3.77 -16.56 -22.62
CA ILE A 291 3.54 -15.15 -22.27
C ILE A 291 3.77 -14.26 -23.51
N PRO A 292 2.88 -13.31 -23.84
CA PRO A 292 3.14 -12.37 -24.94
C PRO A 292 4.28 -11.42 -24.58
N GLY A 293 5.40 -11.53 -25.30
CA GLY A 293 6.63 -10.79 -24.97
C GLY A 293 6.52 -9.27 -25.03
N LYS A 294 5.53 -8.72 -25.74
CA LYS A 294 5.23 -7.28 -25.79
C LYS A 294 4.26 -6.81 -24.69
N HIS A 295 3.66 -7.75 -23.96
CA HIS A 295 2.70 -7.41 -22.92
C HIS A 295 3.41 -6.90 -21.67
N HIS A 296 2.79 -5.96 -20.96
CA HIS A 296 3.36 -5.36 -19.76
C HIS A 296 3.69 -6.41 -18.69
N ILE A 297 2.82 -7.43 -18.53
CA ILE A 297 3.06 -8.55 -17.60
C ILE A 297 4.40 -9.26 -17.85
N ALA A 298 4.84 -9.39 -19.11
CA ALA A 298 6.11 -10.03 -19.43
C ALA A 298 7.28 -9.19 -18.89
N THR A 299 7.17 -7.87 -18.98
CA THR A 299 8.15 -6.94 -18.40
C THR A 299 8.17 -7.04 -16.89
N LEU A 300 6.99 -7.17 -16.25
CA LEU A 300 6.89 -7.32 -14.79
C LEU A 300 7.50 -8.63 -14.31
N LEU A 301 7.21 -9.75 -14.97
CA LEU A 301 7.78 -11.07 -14.67
C LEU A 301 9.31 -11.05 -14.82
N ILE A 302 9.82 -10.52 -15.93
CA ILE A 302 11.27 -10.39 -16.14
C ILE A 302 11.90 -9.52 -15.05
N ARG A 303 11.28 -8.38 -14.70
CA ARG A 303 11.76 -7.50 -13.62
C ARG A 303 11.76 -8.20 -12.27
N HIS A 304 10.73 -8.97 -11.95
CA HIS A 304 10.63 -9.74 -10.72
C HIS A 304 11.79 -10.75 -10.62
N HIS A 305 11.98 -11.60 -11.64
CA HIS A 305 13.08 -12.58 -11.62
C HIS A 305 14.46 -11.92 -11.67
N HIS A 306 14.60 -10.80 -12.38
CA HIS A 306 15.83 -10.02 -12.41
C HIS A 306 16.22 -9.48 -11.04
N ALA A 307 15.24 -9.01 -10.26
CA ALA A 307 15.44 -8.57 -8.88
C ALA A 307 15.71 -9.75 -7.93
N ALA A 308 15.02 -10.89 -8.13
CA ALA A 308 15.22 -12.10 -7.34
C ALA A 308 16.66 -12.62 -7.44
N VAL A 309 17.25 -12.60 -8.65
CA VAL A 309 18.66 -12.93 -8.87
C VAL A 309 19.62 -11.78 -8.58
N LYS A 310 19.20 -10.75 -7.84
CA LYS A 310 20.03 -9.60 -7.44
C LYS A 310 20.75 -8.92 -8.60
N HIS A 311 20.06 -8.79 -9.73
CA HIS A 311 20.57 -8.11 -10.93
C HIS A 311 21.85 -8.71 -11.51
N GLN A 312 22.13 -10.00 -11.27
CA GLN A 312 23.34 -10.69 -11.73
C GLN A 312 23.45 -10.87 -13.27
N GLY A 313 22.67 -10.12 -14.05
CA GLY A 313 22.73 -10.09 -15.50
C GLY A 313 21.74 -11.02 -16.19
N ARG A 314 21.78 -10.96 -17.53
CA ARG A 314 20.79 -11.57 -18.42
C ARG A 314 20.73 -13.09 -18.30
N HIS A 315 21.88 -13.78 -18.33
CA HIS A 315 21.91 -15.24 -18.32
C HIS A 315 21.27 -15.85 -17.07
N LEU A 316 21.50 -15.25 -15.90
CA LEU A 316 20.93 -15.71 -14.64
C LEU A 316 19.44 -15.36 -14.53
N THR A 317 19.04 -14.20 -15.05
CA THR A 317 17.63 -13.82 -15.13
C THR A 317 16.85 -14.76 -16.05
N GLU A 318 17.36 -15.04 -17.25
CA GLU A 318 16.75 -15.99 -18.19
C GLU A 318 16.70 -17.42 -17.62
N GLY A 319 17.74 -17.84 -16.91
CA GLY A 319 17.76 -19.12 -16.21
C GLY A 319 16.69 -19.22 -15.13
N ALA A 320 16.53 -18.17 -14.32
CA ALA A 320 15.50 -18.12 -13.27
C ALA A 320 14.07 -18.12 -13.86
N VAL A 321 13.83 -17.37 -14.93
CA VAL A 321 12.53 -17.35 -15.64
C VAL A 321 12.19 -18.75 -16.19
N ARG A 322 13.16 -19.43 -16.82
CA ARG A 322 12.94 -20.79 -17.33
C ARG A 322 12.72 -21.81 -16.23
N ALA A 323 13.46 -21.70 -15.13
CA ALA A 323 13.33 -22.58 -13.98
C ALA A 323 11.97 -22.44 -13.29
N SER A 324 11.33 -21.26 -13.35
CA SER A 324 9.96 -21.06 -12.89
C SER A 324 8.88 -21.54 -13.88
N GLY A 325 9.26 -22.10 -15.03
CA GLY A 325 8.32 -22.60 -16.03
C GLY A 325 7.69 -21.51 -16.93
N LEU A 326 8.37 -20.37 -17.08
CA LEU A 326 8.02 -19.25 -17.96
C LEU A 326 8.92 -19.20 -19.22
#